data_AF-A0A8H5GVJ7-F1
#
_entry.id   AF-A0A8H5GVJ7-F1
#
_cell.length_a   1.000
_cell.length_b   1.000
_cell.length_c   1.000
_cell.angle_alpha   90.00
_cell.angle_beta   90.00
_cell.angle_gamma   90.00
#
_symmetry.space_group_name_H-M   'P 1'
#
loop_
_entity.id
_entity.type
_entity.pdbx_description
1 polymer ?
#
loop_
_entity_poly.entity_id
_entity_poly.type
_entity_poly.pdbx_seq_one_letter_code
_entity_poly.pdbx_strand_id
1 'polypeptide(L)'
;MSESSNWLKGSKPSETPGRHNPKVHAEIPGYPVGSTFKTRDELCATGVHAPPRAGIHGTLEDGAYSVVLSYGYEDDVDNGEIFVYTGHGGRDPRLTPMEKIQGKESWSSEQTKDQEWVGGNAALKVSSKNRKPVRVIRGAPRKGGKNQKTYPYAPAEG
;
A
#
# COMPACT_ATOMS: atom_id res chain seq x y z
N MET A 1 -3.33 -57.68 11.87
CA MET A 1 -2.23 -56.91 11.23
C MET A 1 -2.92 -55.79 10.48
N SER A 2 -3.03 -54.61 11.12
CA SER A 2 -2.28 -53.38 10.77
C SER A 2 -2.67 -52.87 9.37
N GLU A 3 -3.06 -51.62 9.12
CA GLU A 3 -3.12 -50.40 9.92
C GLU A 3 -4.09 -49.42 9.23
N SER A 4 -4.65 -48.53 10.05
CA SER A 4 -5.52 -47.41 9.70
C SER A 4 -4.81 -46.38 8.82
N SER A 5 -5.57 -45.66 7.99
CA SER A 5 -5.26 -44.26 7.64
C SER A 5 -6.53 -43.52 7.26
N ASN A 6 -7.24 -43.15 8.33
CA ASN A 6 -8.39 -42.26 8.35
C ASN A 6 -7.87 -40.82 8.16
N TRP A 7 -7.76 -40.34 6.93
CA TRP A 7 -7.46 -38.93 6.66
C TRP A 7 -8.74 -38.13 6.90
N LEU A 8 -8.85 -37.68 8.14
CA LEU A 8 -9.89 -36.80 8.62
C LEU A 8 -10.06 -35.61 7.66
N LYS A 9 -11.32 -35.32 7.36
CA LYS A 9 -11.83 -34.02 6.95
C LYS A 9 -11.21 -32.95 7.87
N GLY A 10 -10.09 -32.38 7.44
CA GLY A 10 -9.61 -31.13 7.99
C GLY A 10 -10.62 -30.07 7.62
N SER A 11 -11.41 -29.63 8.60
CA SER A 11 -12.11 -28.36 8.54
C SER A 11 -11.12 -27.31 8.02
N LYS A 12 -11.46 -26.59 6.94
CA LYS A 12 -10.73 -25.36 6.63
C LYS A 12 -10.78 -24.50 7.89
N PRO A 13 -9.64 -24.10 8.50
CA PRO A 13 -9.71 -23.12 9.57
C PRO A 13 -10.42 -21.89 9.00
N SER A 14 -11.58 -21.57 9.57
CA SER A 14 -12.16 -20.25 9.42
C SER A 14 -11.35 -19.32 10.31
N GLU A 15 -10.15 -18.97 9.88
CA GLU A 15 -9.26 -18.08 10.60
C GLU A 15 -8.99 -16.89 9.71
N THR A 16 -9.86 -15.89 9.75
CA THR A 16 -9.33 -14.53 9.61
C THR A 16 -8.54 -14.31 10.88
N PRO A 17 -7.19 -14.31 10.86
CA PRO A 17 -6.44 -13.98 12.06
C PRO A 17 -6.91 -12.59 12.47
N GLY A 18 -7.12 -12.36 13.77
CA GLY A 18 -7.38 -11.01 14.25
C GLY A 18 -6.35 -10.04 13.66
N ARG A 19 -6.78 -8.83 13.28
CA ARG A 19 -5.91 -7.83 12.65
C ARG A 19 -4.59 -7.70 13.40
N HIS A 20 -3.47 -7.93 12.73
CA HIS A 20 -2.15 -7.78 13.34
C HIS A 20 -1.89 -6.31 13.72
N ASN A 21 -1.02 -6.07 14.71
CA ASN A 21 -0.57 -4.72 15.03
C ASN A 21 0.14 -4.11 13.80
N PRO A 22 -0.43 -3.05 13.17
CA PRO A 22 0.16 -2.49 11.96
C PRO A 22 1.34 -1.55 12.25
N LYS A 23 1.55 -1.17 13.51
CA LYS A 23 2.62 -0.28 14.01
C LYS A 23 3.84 -1.10 14.42
N VAL A 24 4.32 -1.91 13.48
CA VAL A 24 5.58 -2.64 13.62
C VAL A 24 6.42 -2.39 12.40
N HIS A 25 7.74 -2.41 12.56
CA HIS A 25 8.67 -2.36 11.45
C HIS A 25 8.95 -3.77 10.93
N ALA A 26 9.35 -3.87 9.66
CA ALA A 26 9.57 -5.14 8.96
C ALA A 26 8.28 -5.97 8.79
N GLU A 27 8.39 -7.31 8.76
CA GLU A 27 7.35 -8.26 8.36
C GLU A 27 6.17 -8.36 9.35
N ILE A 28 4.98 -8.64 8.83
CA ILE A 28 3.81 -9.03 9.64
C ILE A 28 3.73 -10.57 9.62
N PRO A 29 3.68 -11.25 10.78
CA PRO A 29 3.55 -12.70 10.83
C PRO A 29 2.38 -13.22 9.98
N GLY A 30 2.64 -14.22 9.14
CA GLY A 30 1.63 -14.80 8.23
C GLY A 30 1.54 -14.12 6.86
N TYR A 31 2.26 -13.02 6.64
CA TYR A 31 2.30 -12.31 5.36
C TYR A 31 3.75 -12.10 4.87
N PRO A 32 4.41 -13.17 4.40
CA PRO A 32 5.78 -13.08 3.87
C PRO A 32 5.84 -12.25 2.58
N VAL A 33 7.06 -11.92 2.14
CA VAL A 33 7.30 -11.29 0.83
C VAL A 33 6.63 -12.11 -0.28
N GLY A 34 5.91 -11.42 -1.17
CA GLY A 34 5.13 -12.05 -2.25
C GLY A 34 3.66 -12.27 -1.89
N SER A 35 3.23 -12.00 -0.65
CA SER A 35 1.81 -12.00 -0.28
C SER A 35 1.01 -11.00 -1.12
N THR A 36 -0.13 -11.43 -1.64
CA THR A 36 -1.01 -10.64 -2.52
C THR A 36 -2.33 -10.31 -1.84
N PHE A 37 -2.90 -9.15 -2.17
CA PHE A 37 -4.19 -8.70 -1.66
C PHE A 37 -5.04 -8.20 -2.84
N LYS A 38 -6.34 -8.52 -2.86
CA LYS A 38 -7.22 -8.13 -3.96
C LYS A 38 -7.70 -6.69 -3.87
N THR A 39 -7.68 -6.12 -2.66
CA THR A 39 -8.19 -4.78 -2.39
C THR A 39 -7.41 -4.11 -1.26
N ARG A 40 -7.50 -2.78 -1.22
CA ARG A 40 -6.99 -1.99 -0.09
C ARG A 40 -7.68 -2.29 1.24
N ASP A 41 -8.95 -2.71 1.21
CA ASP A 41 -9.70 -3.07 2.41
C ASP A 41 -9.21 -4.40 2.99
N GLU A 42 -8.95 -5.39 2.14
CA GLU A 42 -8.32 -6.65 2.54
C GLU A 42 -6.93 -6.40 3.13
N LEU A 43 -6.10 -5.61 2.44
CA LEU A 43 -4.78 -5.20 2.92
C LEU A 43 -4.87 -4.50 4.29
N CYS A 44 -5.85 -3.61 4.48
CA CYS A 44 -6.09 -2.91 5.74
C CYS A 44 -6.47 -3.86 6.88
N ALA A 45 -7.33 -4.84 6.60
CA ALA A 45 -7.80 -5.84 7.56
C ALA A 45 -6.66 -6.72 8.09
N THR A 46 -5.62 -6.97 7.28
CA THR A 46 -4.45 -7.77 7.68
C THR A 46 -3.51 -7.04 8.64
N GLY A 47 -3.44 -5.71 8.56
CA GLY A 47 -2.46 -4.89 9.29
C GLY A 47 -1.12 -4.68 8.55
N VAL A 48 -0.90 -5.31 7.38
CA VAL A 48 0.29 -5.07 6.55
C VAL A 48 0.39 -3.59 6.16
N HIS A 49 -0.72 -2.96 5.78
CA HIS A 49 -0.83 -1.51 5.60
C HIS A 49 -2.19 -1.01 6.11
N ALA A 50 -2.20 -0.38 7.28
CA ALA A 50 -3.44 -0.01 7.98
C ALA A 50 -4.31 1.08 7.34
N PRO A 51 -3.77 2.12 6.67
CA PRO A 51 -4.61 3.13 6.05
C PRO A 51 -5.36 2.56 4.84
N PRO A 52 -6.69 2.72 4.73
CA PRO A 52 -7.46 2.20 3.58
C PRO A 52 -7.19 2.97 2.29
N ARG A 53 -6.81 4.26 2.40
CA ARG A 53 -6.57 5.13 1.23
C ARG A 53 -5.16 5.69 1.18
N ALA A 54 -4.68 6.25 2.30
CA ALA A 54 -3.36 6.88 2.38
C ALA A 54 -2.25 5.94 1.89
N GLY A 55 -1.33 6.48 1.11
CA GLY A 55 -0.19 5.73 0.57
C GLY A 55 0.88 5.43 1.62
N ILE A 56 0.94 6.21 2.71
CA ILE A 56 1.96 6.08 3.77
C ILE A 56 1.27 5.76 5.09
N HIS A 57 1.81 4.80 5.84
CA HIS A 57 1.44 4.53 7.23
C HIS A 57 2.63 4.80 8.14
N GLY A 58 2.48 5.70 9.11
CA GLY A 58 3.56 6.07 10.02
C GLY A 58 3.13 7.07 11.09
N THR A 59 4.01 7.29 12.06
CA THR A 59 3.88 8.37 13.04
C THR A 59 5.15 9.22 13.10
N LEU A 60 5.08 10.38 13.75
CA LEU A 60 6.22 11.29 13.89
C LEU A 60 7.25 10.77 14.91
N GLU A 61 6.79 9.99 15.87
CA GLU A 61 7.61 9.45 16.96
C GLU A 61 8.37 8.21 16.51
N ASP A 62 7.71 7.31 15.79
CA ASP A 62 8.28 6.00 15.45
C ASP A 62 8.74 5.91 13.98
N GLY A 63 8.21 6.75 13.10
CA GLY A 63 8.50 6.72 11.67
C GLY A 63 7.44 5.97 10.84
N ALA A 64 7.73 5.78 9.57
CA ALA A 64 6.91 5.03 8.63
C ALA A 64 7.08 3.51 8.80
N TYR A 65 5.95 2.79 8.80
CA TYR A 65 5.86 1.33 8.87
C TYR A 65 5.68 0.70 7.49
N SER A 66 4.88 1.34 6.62
CA SER A 66 4.56 0.82 5.29
C SER A 66 4.21 1.91 4.28
N VAL A 67 4.50 1.64 3.01
CA VAL A 67 4.09 2.46 1.85
C VAL A 67 3.43 1.61 0.76
N VAL A 68 2.53 2.22 0.00
CA VAL A 68 1.88 1.63 -1.18
C VAL A 68 2.33 2.38 -2.43
N LEU A 69 2.97 1.68 -3.37
CA LEU A 69 3.24 2.13 -4.73
C LEU A 69 1.97 1.94 -5.56
N SER A 70 1.12 2.96 -5.60
CA SER A 70 -0.12 2.94 -6.39
C SER A 70 0.05 3.51 -7.80
N TYR A 71 1.26 3.99 -8.14
CA TYR A 71 1.55 4.62 -9.43
C TYR A 71 0.63 5.80 -9.76
N GLY A 72 0.23 6.54 -8.71
CA GLY A 72 -0.71 7.66 -8.80
C GLY A 72 -0.04 9.02 -8.90
N TYR A 73 1.29 9.07 -8.88
CA TYR A 73 2.07 10.27 -9.12
C TYR A 73 2.88 10.08 -10.40
N GLU A 74 2.91 11.13 -11.23
CA GLU A 74 3.63 11.12 -12.50
C GLU A 74 5.14 10.91 -12.33
N ASP A 75 5.67 11.42 -11.21
CA ASP A 75 7.08 11.36 -10.82
C ASP A 75 7.53 10.01 -10.25
N ASP A 76 6.62 9.07 -9.99
CA ASP A 76 6.99 7.76 -9.45
C ASP A 76 7.80 6.96 -10.50
N VAL A 77 8.93 6.41 -10.07
CA VAL A 77 9.83 5.55 -10.87
C VAL A 77 10.07 4.24 -10.11
N ASP A 78 9.81 3.10 -10.72
CA ASP A 78 9.98 1.78 -10.09
C ASP A 78 10.93 0.91 -10.91
N ASN A 79 12.16 0.74 -10.40
CA ASN A 79 13.20 -0.11 -10.98
C ASN A 79 13.38 -1.42 -10.18
N GLY A 80 12.33 -1.86 -9.46
CA GLY A 80 12.34 -3.14 -8.75
C GLY A 80 12.98 -3.04 -7.37
N GLU A 81 14.30 -3.21 -7.30
CA GLU A 81 15.01 -3.11 -6.01
C GLU A 81 15.08 -1.67 -5.49
N ILE A 82 15.11 -0.70 -6.40
CA ILE A 82 15.18 0.72 -6.12
C ILE A 82 14.02 1.41 -6.81
N PHE A 83 13.37 2.33 -6.09
CA PHE A 83 12.28 3.14 -6.63
C PHE A 83 12.34 4.55 -6.04
N VAL A 84 11.72 5.49 -6.76
CA VAL A 84 11.46 6.85 -6.32
C VAL A 84 9.99 6.93 -5.94
N TYR A 85 9.72 7.30 -4.70
CA TYR A 85 8.37 7.43 -4.16
C TYR A 85 8.04 8.88 -3.84
N THR A 86 6.93 9.36 -4.40
CA THR A 86 6.46 10.73 -4.17
C THR A 86 5.67 10.82 -2.87
N GLY A 87 5.93 11.86 -2.08
CA GLY A 87 5.18 12.15 -0.86
C GLY A 87 3.70 12.42 -1.12
N HIS A 88 2.90 12.51 -0.05
CA HIS A 88 1.50 12.91 -0.15
C HIS A 88 1.33 14.43 -0.01
N GLY A 89 0.24 14.96 -0.55
CA GLY A 89 -0.16 16.37 -0.38
C GLY A 89 0.02 17.23 -1.63
N GLY A 90 -0.33 18.51 -1.49
CA GLY A 90 -0.29 19.54 -2.54
C GLY A 90 -1.49 19.55 -3.51
N ARG A 91 -2.37 18.54 -3.42
CA ARG A 91 -3.57 18.41 -4.26
C ARG A 91 -4.78 19.07 -3.63
N ASP A 92 -5.63 19.70 -4.44
CA ASP A 92 -6.96 20.13 -3.98
C ASP A 92 -7.86 18.89 -3.85
N PRO A 93 -8.38 18.55 -2.66
CA PRO A 93 -9.29 17.43 -2.49
C PRO A 93 -10.68 17.69 -3.10
N ARG A 94 -10.97 18.92 -3.54
CA ARG A 94 -12.23 19.28 -4.17
C ARG A 94 -12.17 18.96 -5.66
N LEU A 95 -12.91 17.94 -6.05
CA LEU A 95 -13.22 17.70 -7.45
C LEU A 95 -14.23 18.73 -7.94
N THR A 96 -14.02 19.24 -9.16
CA THR A 96 -15.04 20.03 -9.86
C THR A 96 -16.29 19.17 -10.13
N PRO A 97 -17.47 19.77 -10.34
CA PRO A 97 -18.67 19.01 -10.69
C PRO A 97 -18.46 18.09 -11.91
N MET A 98 -17.73 18.57 -12.93
CA MET A 98 -17.42 17.80 -14.13
C MET A 98 -16.53 16.58 -13.81
N GLU A 99 -15.53 16.74 -12.97
CA GLU A 99 -14.64 15.64 -12.58
C GLU A 99 -15.35 14.58 -11.74
N LYS A 100 -16.30 14.98 -10.89
CA LYS A 100 -17.18 14.03 -10.17
C LYS A 100 -18.04 13.24 -11.15
N ILE A 101 -18.63 13.91 -12.15
CA ILE A 101 -19.42 13.26 -13.21
C ILE A 101 -18.56 12.27 -14.01
N GLN A 102 -17.29 12.61 -14.24
CA GLN A 102 -16.33 11.73 -14.91
C GLN A 102 -15.79 10.60 -14.01
N GLY A 103 -16.22 10.52 -12.75
CA GLY A 103 -15.77 9.50 -11.81
C GLY A 103 -14.29 9.63 -11.43
N LYS A 104 -13.72 10.84 -11.51
CA LYS A 104 -12.40 11.09 -10.92
C LYS A 104 -12.49 10.97 -9.41
N GLU A 105 -11.39 10.51 -8.82
CA GLU A 105 -11.24 10.44 -7.38
C GLU A 105 -10.46 11.65 -6.88
N SER A 106 -10.76 12.16 -5.69
CA SER A 106 -10.14 13.39 -5.18
C SER A 106 -8.63 13.30 -5.00
N TRP A 107 -8.09 12.09 -4.81
CA TRP A 107 -6.64 11.85 -4.74
C TRP A 107 -5.93 11.80 -6.10
N SER A 108 -6.70 11.81 -7.19
CA SER A 108 -6.20 11.85 -8.58
C SER A 108 -6.23 13.26 -9.20
N SER A 109 -6.55 14.29 -8.40
CA SER A 109 -6.46 15.67 -8.85
C SER A 109 -5.01 16.09 -9.10
N GLU A 110 -4.83 17.13 -9.91
CA GLU A 110 -3.52 17.65 -10.26
C GLU A 110 -2.80 18.25 -9.04
N GLN A 111 -1.47 18.28 -9.10
CA GLN A 111 -0.67 18.94 -8.09
C GLN A 111 -0.88 20.45 -8.19
N THR A 112 -1.34 21.10 -7.11
CA THR A 112 -1.69 22.53 -7.12
C THR A 112 -0.88 23.38 -6.14
N LYS A 113 -0.11 22.73 -5.26
CA LYS A 113 0.68 23.35 -4.19
C LYS A 113 1.89 22.50 -3.86
N ASP A 114 2.86 23.11 -3.19
CA ASP A 114 4.02 22.40 -2.66
C ASP A 114 3.63 21.35 -1.63
N GLN A 115 4.40 20.26 -1.59
CA GLN A 115 4.29 19.26 -0.53
C GLN A 115 5.11 19.66 0.69
N GLU A 116 4.60 19.33 1.88
CA GLU A 116 5.24 19.67 3.14
C GLU A 116 5.75 18.41 3.88
N TRP A 117 6.73 18.60 4.75
CA TRP A 117 7.23 17.57 5.68
C TRP A 117 6.30 17.42 6.88
N VAL A 118 5.08 16.96 6.63
CA VAL A 118 4.04 16.70 7.64
C VAL A 118 3.48 15.29 7.50
N GLY A 119 2.83 14.79 8.56
CA GLY A 119 2.16 13.48 8.56
C GLY A 119 3.07 12.35 8.05
N GLY A 120 2.59 11.60 7.05
CA GLY A 120 3.34 10.48 6.45
C GLY A 120 4.69 10.89 5.84
N ASN A 121 4.82 12.09 5.27
CA ASN A 121 6.08 12.54 4.67
C ASN A 121 7.14 12.74 5.76
N ALA A 122 6.75 13.34 6.88
CA ALA A 122 7.61 13.47 8.05
C ALA A 122 7.96 12.10 8.65
N ALA A 123 7.02 11.16 8.70
CA ALA A 123 7.27 9.81 9.18
C ALA A 123 8.32 9.05 8.32
N LEU A 124 8.29 9.22 6.99
CA LEU A 124 9.34 8.68 6.10
C LEU A 124 10.72 9.27 6.41
N LYS A 125 10.79 10.59 6.65
CA LYS A 125 12.03 11.27 7.06
C LYS A 125 12.57 10.72 8.37
N VAL A 126 11.71 10.40 9.33
CA VAL A 126 12.08 9.76 10.60
C VAL A 126 12.63 8.35 10.37
N SER A 127 11.97 7.51 9.54
CA SER A 127 12.47 6.18 9.20
C SER A 127 13.83 6.21 8.51
N SER A 128 14.02 7.15 7.57
CA SER A 128 15.31 7.33 6.88
C SER A 128 16.43 7.70 7.88
N LYS A 129 16.19 8.67 8.76
CA LYS A 129 17.16 9.08 9.79
C LYS A 129 17.52 7.94 10.76
N ASN A 130 16.51 7.17 11.16
CA ASN A 130 16.66 6.14 12.19
C ASN A 130 16.93 4.75 11.60
N ARG A 131 17.12 4.64 10.27
CA ARG A 131 17.36 3.38 9.55
C ARG A 131 16.29 2.31 9.81
N LYS A 132 15.04 2.73 9.96
CA LYS A 132 13.93 1.82 10.23
C LYS A 132 13.37 1.26 8.92
N PRO A 133 13.18 -0.06 8.81
CA PRO A 133 12.65 -0.66 7.59
C PRO A 133 11.17 -0.28 7.41
N VAL A 134 10.79 -0.10 6.15
CA VAL A 134 9.45 0.26 5.70
C VAL A 134 8.97 -0.82 4.74
N ARG A 135 7.83 -1.45 5.02
CA ARG A 135 7.23 -2.42 4.08
C ARG A 135 6.79 -1.70 2.81
N VAL A 136 7.00 -2.34 1.67
CA VAL A 136 6.59 -1.82 0.36
C VAL A 136 5.54 -2.74 -0.23
N ILE A 137 4.39 -2.19 -0.59
CA ILE A 137 3.32 -2.89 -1.25
C ILE A 137 3.15 -2.27 -2.64
N ARG A 138 3.19 -3.09 -3.70
CA ARG A 138 2.92 -2.64 -5.07
C ARG A 138 1.45 -2.87 -5.41
N GLY A 139 0.75 -1.82 -5.84
CA GLY A 139 -0.61 -1.92 -6.36
C GLY A 139 -0.62 -2.21 -7.85
N ALA A 140 -1.69 -2.80 -8.37
CA ALA A 140 -1.83 -2.97 -9.82
C ALA A 140 -2.05 -1.61 -10.50
N PRO A 141 -1.40 -1.34 -11.64
CA PRO A 141 -1.58 -0.10 -12.36
C PRO A 141 -2.98 -0.06 -12.98
N ARG A 142 -3.60 1.11 -12.98
CA ARG A 142 -4.96 1.28 -13.50
C ARG A 142 -5.00 1.02 -15.01
N LYS A 143 -5.83 0.08 -15.45
CA LYS A 143 -6.05 -0.19 -16.87
C LYS A 143 -6.78 0.99 -17.53
N GLY A 144 -6.29 1.49 -18.66
CA GLY A 144 -7.01 2.46 -19.52
C GLY A 144 -6.57 3.93 -19.45
N GLY A 145 -5.41 4.26 -18.88
CA GLY A 145 -4.84 5.62 -18.96
C GLY A 145 -4.32 5.96 -20.35
N LYS A 146 -4.49 7.21 -20.81
CA LYS A 146 -4.10 7.68 -22.16
C LYS A 146 -2.58 7.69 -22.42
N ASN A 147 -1.76 7.45 -21.39
CA ASN A 147 -0.32 7.19 -21.47
C ASN A 147 -0.04 5.92 -20.66
N GLN A 148 0.12 4.78 -21.33
CA GLN A 148 0.49 3.53 -20.66
C GLN A 148 1.98 3.58 -20.26
N LYS A 149 2.29 4.24 -19.14
CA LYS A 149 3.55 4.01 -18.44
C LYS A 149 3.54 2.54 -18.00
N THR A 150 4.49 1.76 -18.48
CA THR A 150 4.62 0.34 -18.09
C THR A 150 5.35 0.27 -16.76
N TYR A 151 4.79 -0.49 -15.82
CA TYR A 151 5.41 -0.73 -14.51
C TYR A 151 5.78 -2.21 -14.43
N PRO A 152 7.01 -2.59 -14.84
CA PRO A 152 7.39 -4.00 -15.02
C PRO A 152 7.40 -4.80 -13.71
N TYR A 153 7.45 -4.12 -12.56
CA TYR A 153 7.46 -4.74 -11.23
C TYR A 153 6.09 -4.70 -10.53
N ALA A 154 5.10 -4.07 -11.15
CA ALA A 154 3.76 -4.03 -10.60
C ALA A 154 3.05 -5.38 -10.81
N PRO A 155 2.19 -5.80 -9.87
CA PRO A 155 1.37 -6.98 -10.08
C PRO A 155 0.34 -6.73 -11.19
N ALA A 156 -0.07 -7.80 -11.87
CA ALA A 156 -1.07 -7.74 -12.94
C ALA A 156 -2.50 -7.45 -12.40
N GLU A 157 -2.74 -7.73 -11.13
CA GLU A 157 -4.01 -7.58 -10.42
C GLU A 157 -3.80 -7.22 -8.94
N GLY A 158 -4.79 -6.59 -8.32
CA GLY A 158 -4.77 -6.13 -6.92
C GLY A 158 -5.57 -4.86 -6.69
#